data_AF-A0A6L9J732-F1
#
_entry.id   AF-A0A6L9J732-F1
#
_cell.length_a   1.000
_cell.length_b   1.000
_cell.length_c   1.000
_cell.angle_alpha   90.00
_cell.angle_beta   90.00
_cell.angle_gamma   90.00
#
_symmetry.space_group_name_H-M   'P 1'
#
loop_
_entity.id
_entity.type
_entity.pdbx_description
1 polymer ?
#
loop_
_entity_poly.entity_id
_entity_poly.type
_entity_poly.pdbx_seq_one_letter_code
_entity_poly.pdbx_strand_id
1 'polypeptide(L)'
;MSFAVIVIAMVLAGGVSLLVLVPLMDEKPGTTTSLHPALEALYTEKRRVLRAIRDLDFDYDLGKIASDAYHVQRIHLIRLGVAIMQRIDALEDDLSAKDTLIEEAVSAYRDTRQRELA
;
A
#
# COMPACT_ATOMS: atom_id res chain seq x y z
N MET A 1 10.61 14.30 -42.00
CA MET A 1 10.75 14.25 -40.53
C MET A 1 12.24 14.38 -40.22
N SER A 2 12.67 15.46 -39.56
CA SER A 2 14.10 15.69 -39.29
C SER A 2 14.64 14.61 -38.35
N PHE A 3 15.79 14.03 -38.67
CA PHE A 3 16.48 13.01 -37.85
C PHE A 3 16.63 13.45 -36.39
N ALA A 4 16.82 14.75 -36.15
CA ALA A 4 16.91 15.34 -34.83
C ALA A 4 15.64 15.11 -33.98
N VAL A 5 14.46 15.17 -34.58
CA VAL A 5 13.19 14.97 -33.85
C VAL A 5 13.04 13.52 -33.40
N ILE A 6 13.48 12.57 -34.23
CA ILE A 6 13.43 11.14 -33.91
C ILE A 6 14.35 10.83 -32.72
N VAL A 7 15.56 11.40 -32.71
CA VAL A 7 16.52 11.23 -31.61
C VAL A 7 15.96 11.81 -30.31
N ILE A 8 15.40 13.02 -30.34
CA ILE A 8 14.80 13.66 -29.15
C ILE A 8 13.62 12.82 -28.62
N ALA A 9 12.74 12.35 -29.51
CA ALA A 9 11.61 11.52 -29.13
C ALA A 9 12.05 10.21 -28.47
N MET A 10 13.11 9.57 -28.98
CA MET A 10 13.66 8.33 -28.43
C MET A 10 14.29 8.54 -27.04
N VAL A 11 15.02 9.65 -26.85
CA VAL A 11 15.60 10.01 -25.54
C VAL A 11 14.52 10.29 -24.50
N LEU A 12 13.48 11.03 -24.88
CA LEU A 12 12.35 11.30 -23.98
C LEU A 12 11.58 10.03 -23.62
N ALA A 13 11.27 9.19 -24.61
CA ALA A 13 10.58 7.91 -24.38
C ALA A 13 11.42 6.98 -23.47
N GLY A 14 12.73 6.91 -23.69
CA GLY A 14 13.65 6.14 -22.86
C GLY A 14 13.75 6.69 -21.43
N GLY A 15 13.87 8.01 -21.28
CA GLY A 15 13.94 8.67 -19.97
C GLY A 15 12.66 8.50 -19.14
N VAL A 16 11.49 8.64 -19.77
CA VAL A 16 10.20 8.38 -19.11
C VAL A 16 10.08 6.91 -18.73
N SER A 17 10.43 5.98 -19.63
CA SER A 17 10.40 4.55 -19.34
C SER A 17 11.31 4.21 -18.15
N LEU A 18 12.52 4.76 -18.11
CA LEU A 18 13.45 4.58 -17.00
C LEU A 18 12.86 5.10 -15.68
N LEU A 19 12.23 6.28 -15.71
CA LEU A 19 11.59 6.88 -14.53
C LEU A 19 10.42 6.02 -14.00
N VAL A 20 9.70 5.30 -14.87
CA VAL A 20 8.64 4.35 -14.47
C VAL A 20 9.21 3.00 -13.99
N LEU A 21 10.32 2.54 -14.55
CA LEU A 21 10.94 1.25 -14.21
C LEU A 21 11.74 1.27 -12.90
N VAL A 22 12.38 2.40 -12.56
CA VAL A 22 13.13 2.57 -11.30
C VAL A 22 12.32 2.25 -10.04
N PRO A 23 11.10 2.79 -9.82
CA PRO A 23 10.31 2.47 -8.62
C PRO A 23 9.73 1.05 -8.62
N LEU A 24 9.85 0.29 -9.72
CA LEU A 24 9.41 -1.10 -9.79
C LEU A 24 10.50 -2.09 -9.31
N MET A 25 11.76 -1.65 -9.28
CA MET A 25 12.92 -2.48 -8.87
C MET A 25 13.41 -2.17 -7.46
N ASP A 26 12.88 -1.15 -6.80
CA ASP A 26 13.10 -0.89 -5.37
C ASP A 26 12.24 -1.82 -4.48
N GLU A 27 12.36 -3.13 -4.68
CA GLU A 27 12.15 -4.08 -3.58
C GLU A 27 13.43 -4.06 -2.75
N LYS A 28 13.62 -3.01 -1.95
CA LYS A 28 14.64 -3.06 -0.89
C LYS A 28 14.24 -4.21 0.03
N PRO A 29 15.12 -5.20 0.29
CA PRO A 29 14.99 -6.04 1.47
C PRO A 29 15.34 -5.14 2.66
N GLY A 30 14.42 -4.24 2.97
CA GLY A 30 14.48 -3.47 4.19
C GLY A 30 14.50 -4.47 5.33
N THR A 31 15.33 -4.22 6.32
CA THR A 31 15.14 -4.70 7.68
C THR A 31 13.81 -4.13 8.20
N THR A 32 12.71 -4.58 7.62
CA THR A 32 11.36 -4.29 8.11
C THR A 32 11.29 -5.02 9.43
N THR A 33 11.12 -4.25 10.51
CA THR A 33 10.12 -4.60 11.52
C THR A 33 8.98 -5.25 10.74
N SER A 34 8.93 -6.57 10.76
CA SER A 34 7.99 -7.34 9.96
C SER A 34 6.62 -6.86 10.37
N LEU A 35 5.96 -6.05 9.52
CA LEU A 35 4.54 -5.82 9.68
C LEU A 35 3.91 -7.19 9.81
N HIS A 36 2.99 -7.33 10.77
CA HIS A 36 2.29 -8.59 10.96
C HIS A 36 1.76 -9.06 9.59
N PRO A 37 2.00 -10.32 9.14
CA PRO A 37 1.70 -10.72 7.76
C PRO A 37 0.25 -10.45 7.33
N ALA A 38 -0.69 -10.51 8.28
CA ALA A 38 -2.09 -10.16 8.07
C ALA A 38 -2.31 -8.67 7.73
N LEU A 39 -1.56 -7.76 8.37
CA LEU A 39 -1.61 -6.33 8.12
C LEU A 39 -1.03 -6.00 6.74
N GLU A 40 0.08 -6.63 6.37
CA GLU A 40 0.68 -6.47 5.05
C GLU A 40 -0.24 -6.95 3.91
N ALA A 41 -0.96 -8.07 4.13
CA ALA A 41 -1.97 -8.55 3.20
C ALA A 41 -3.11 -7.52 3.01
N LEU A 42 -3.60 -6.90 4.10
CA LEU A 42 -4.63 -5.85 4.03
C LEU A 42 -4.14 -4.61 3.28
N TYR A 43 -2.90 -4.17 3.51
CA TYR A 43 -2.30 -3.06 2.76
C TYR A 43 -2.15 -3.37 1.27
N THR A 44 -1.85 -4.63 0.92
CA THR A 44 -1.82 -5.09 -0.46
C THR A 44 -3.20 -5.01 -1.12
N GLU A 45 -4.23 -5.45 -0.40
CA GLU A 45 -5.61 -5.38 -0.89
C GLU A 45 -6.09 -3.93 -1.04
N LYS A 46 -5.74 -3.04 -0.11
CA LYS A 46 -5.98 -1.58 -0.25
C LYS A 46 -5.36 -1.05 -1.55
N ARG A 47 -4.09 -1.37 -1.83
CA ARG A 47 -3.43 -0.96 -3.08
C ARG A 47 -4.13 -1.52 -4.32
N ARG A 48 -4.61 -2.76 -4.26
CA ARG A 48 -5.37 -3.39 -5.35
C ARG A 48 -6.66 -2.64 -5.65
N VAL A 49 -7.45 -2.30 -4.62
CA VAL A 49 -8.70 -1.56 -4.80
C VAL A 49 -8.47 -0.15 -5.33
N LEU A 50 -7.45 0.56 -4.81
CA LEU A 50 -7.11 1.89 -5.32
C LEU A 50 -6.69 1.87 -6.79
N ARG A 51 -5.98 0.83 -7.22
CA ARG A 51 -5.66 0.63 -8.64
C ARG A 51 -6.91 0.40 -9.47
N ALA A 52 -7.82 -0.46 -8.99
CA ALA A 52 -9.09 -0.72 -9.69
C ALA A 52 -9.96 0.53 -9.84
N ILE A 53 -9.99 1.41 -8.83
CA ILE A 53 -10.71 2.70 -8.92
C ILE A 53 -10.08 3.60 -10.01
N ARG A 54 -8.75 3.70 -10.02
CA ARG A 54 -8.04 4.49 -11.03
C ARG A 54 -8.28 3.97 -12.44
N ASP A 55 -8.18 2.66 -12.63
CA ASP A 55 -8.37 2.04 -13.94
C ASP A 55 -9.82 2.23 -14.42
N LEU A 56 -10.80 2.14 -13.50
CA LEU A 56 -12.20 2.44 -13.79
C LEU A 56 -12.43 3.91 -14.20
N ASP A 57 -11.86 4.86 -13.45
CA ASP A 57 -11.95 6.29 -13.75
C ASP A 57 -11.32 6.57 -15.14
N PHE A 58 -10.18 5.94 -15.45
CA PHE A 58 -9.53 6.08 -16.75
C PHE A 58 -10.37 5.52 -17.91
N ASP A 59 -10.98 4.35 -17.73
CA ASP A 59 -11.84 3.75 -18.76
C ASP A 59 -13.10 4.59 -19.02
N TYR A 60 -13.65 5.24 -17.98
CA TYR A 60 -14.75 6.20 -18.13
C TYR A 60 -14.32 7.46 -18.88
N ASP A 61 -13.18 8.06 -18.52
CA ASP A 61 -12.66 9.26 -19.17
C ASP A 61 -12.34 9.02 -20.66
N LEU A 62 -11.97 7.79 -21.03
CA LEU A 62 -11.78 7.37 -22.41
C LEU A 62 -13.09 7.05 -23.16
N GLY A 63 -14.24 7.10 -22.48
CA GLY A 63 -15.55 6.78 -23.06
C GLY A 63 -15.74 5.29 -23.37
N LYS A 64 -14.94 4.39 -22.78
CA LYS A 64 -15.05 2.94 -23.00
C LYS A 64 -16.26 2.33 -22.30
N ILE A 65 -16.79 3.01 -21.28
CA ILE A 65 -17.89 2.54 -20.46
C ILE A 65 -18.98 3.60 -20.30
N ALA A 66 -20.23 3.15 -20.15
CA ALA A 66 -21.38 4.03 -19.94
C ALA A 66 -21.41 4.60 -18.50
N SER A 67 -22.01 5.79 -18.34
CA SER A 67 -22.13 6.49 -17.06
C SER A 67 -22.76 5.65 -15.95
N ASP A 68 -23.84 4.93 -16.27
CA ASP A 68 -24.58 4.15 -15.27
C ASP A 68 -23.73 2.98 -14.75
N ALA A 69 -23.01 2.30 -15.65
CA ALA A 69 -22.10 1.21 -15.28
C ALA A 69 -20.92 1.73 -14.44
N TYR A 70 -20.36 2.88 -14.83
CA TYR A 70 -19.28 3.54 -14.10
C TYR A 70 -19.69 3.87 -12.66
N HIS A 71 -20.83 4.55 -12.46
CA HIS A 71 -21.26 4.98 -11.13
C HIS A 71 -21.52 3.79 -10.20
N VAL A 72 -22.18 2.74 -10.70
CA VAL A 72 -22.44 1.51 -9.91
C VAL A 72 -21.13 0.87 -9.47
N GLN A 73 -20.19 0.68 -10.40
CA GLN A 73 -18.93 0.01 -10.10
C GLN A 73 -18.03 0.84 -9.18
N ARG A 74 -18.03 2.17 -9.36
CA ARG A 74 -17.24 3.08 -8.53
C ARG A 74 -17.72 3.10 -7.08
N ILE A 75 -19.03 3.16 -6.86
CA ILE A 75 -19.60 3.09 -5.50
C ILE A 75 -19.24 1.77 -4.83
N HIS A 76 -19.29 0.65 -5.57
CA HIS A 76 -18.89 -0.65 -5.04
C HIS A 76 -17.42 -0.68 -4.61
N LEU A 77 -16.50 -0.21 -5.45
CA LEU A 77 -15.07 -0.17 -5.14
C LEU A 77 -14.76 0.76 -3.95
N ILE A 78 -15.44 1.90 -3.85
CA ILE A 78 -15.28 2.81 -2.70
C ILE A 78 -15.71 2.13 -1.40
N ARG A 79 -16.87 1.45 -1.39
CA ARG A 79 -17.34 0.70 -0.21
C ARG A 79 -16.36 -0.40 0.19
N LEU A 80 -15.81 -1.11 -0.78
CA LEU A 80 -14.78 -2.12 -0.54
C LEU A 80 -13.52 -1.49 0.08
N GLY A 81 -13.06 -0.35 -0.45
CA GLY A 81 -11.93 0.40 0.09
C GLY A 81 -12.13 0.84 1.54
N VAL A 82 -13.32 1.35 1.87
CA VAL A 82 -13.69 1.70 3.25
C VAL A 82 -13.65 0.49 4.16
N ALA A 83 -14.24 -0.64 3.74
CA ALA A 83 -14.25 -1.86 4.54
C ALA A 83 -12.84 -2.42 4.81
N ILE A 84 -11.92 -2.32 3.84
CA ILE A 84 -10.52 -2.72 4.03
C ILE A 84 -9.83 -1.77 5.01
N MET A 85 -10.06 -0.46 4.90
CA MET A 85 -9.44 0.52 5.79
C MET A 85 -9.87 0.31 7.24
N GLN A 86 -11.15 0.07 7.50
CA GLN A 86 -11.64 -0.26 8.84
C GLN A 86 -11.01 -1.52 9.43
N ARG A 87 -10.67 -2.52 8.60
CA ARG A 87 -9.97 -3.73 9.04
C ARG A 87 -8.49 -3.48 9.36
N ILE A 88 -7.86 -2.57 8.62
CA ILE A 88 -6.49 -2.12 8.92
C ILE A 88 -6.48 -1.43 10.29
N ASP A 89 -7.35 -0.45 10.48
CA ASP A 89 -7.45 0.33 11.73
C ASP A 89 -7.68 -0.62 12.92
N ALA A 90 -8.64 -1.54 12.82
CA ALA A 90 -8.92 -2.51 13.89
C ALA A 90 -7.74 -3.46 14.21
N LEU A 91 -6.96 -3.84 13.21
CA LEU A 91 -5.81 -4.73 13.41
C LEU A 91 -4.61 -3.96 13.98
N GLU A 92 -4.40 -2.71 13.56
CA GLU A 92 -3.36 -1.84 14.13
C GLU A 92 -3.64 -1.55 15.61
N ASP A 93 -4.89 -1.29 15.97
CA ASP A 93 -5.32 -1.11 17.37
C ASP A 93 -5.06 -2.37 18.21
N ASP A 94 -5.43 -3.56 17.72
CA ASP A 94 -5.20 -4.84 18.40
C ASP A 94 -3.70 -5.14 18.60
N LEU A 95 -2.88 -4.87 17.58
CA LEU A 95 -1.43 -5.03 17.67
C LEU A 95 -0.81 -4.06 18.67
N SER A 96 -1.23 -2.79 18.65
CA SER A 96 -0.74 -1.78 19.60
C SER A 96 -1.11 -2.13 21.06
N ALA A 97 -2.32 -2.65 21.28
CA ALA A 97 -2.74 -3.11 22.60
C ALA A 97 -1.89 -4.29 23.08
N LYS A 98 -1.59 -5.25 22.20
CA LYS A 98 -0.73 -6.40 22.52
C LYS A 98 0.71 -6.01 22.82
N ASP A 99 1.29 -5.09 22.05
CA ASP A 99 2.65 -4.58 22.29
C ASP A 99 2.76 -3.92 23.67
N THR A 100 1.72 -3.18 24.08
CA THR A 100 1.66 -2.56 25.41
C THR A 100 1.65 -3.62 26.53
N LEU A 101 0.84 -4.67 26.38
CA LEU A 101 0.79 -5.78 27.35
C LEU A 101 2.12 -6.54 27.42
N ILE A 102 2.79 -6.72 26.30
CA ILE A 102 4.11 -7.36 26.25
C ILE A 102 5.15 -6.51 26.99
N GLU A 103 5.19 -5.19 26.73
CA GLU A 103 6.14 -4.29 27.40
C GLU A 103 5.91 -4.26 28.91
N GLU A 104 4.65 -4.24 29.36
CA GLU A 104 4.31 -4.31 30.78
C GLU A 104 4.81 -5.63 31.41
N ALA A 105 4.53 -6.77 30.79
CA ALA A 105 5.00 -8.07 31.29
C ALA A 105 6.53 -8.19 31.32
N VAL A 106 7.22 -7.65 30.31
CA VAL A 106 8.69 -7.63 30.25
C VAL A 106 9.27 -6.72 31.33
N SER A 107 8.67 -5.55 31.58
CA SER A 107 9.11 -4.64 32.64
C SER A 107 8.99 -5.28 34.03
N ALA A 108 7.86 -5.95 34.31
CA ALA A 108 7.64 -6.66 35.56
C ALA A 108 8.68 -7.79 35.78
N TYR A 109 9.03 -8.51 34.72
CA TYR A 109 10.07 -9.55 34.77
C TYR A 109 11.49 -8.99 34.96
N ARG A 110 11.80 -7.83 34.37
CA ARG A 110 13.09 -7.16 34.58
C ARG A 110 13.25 -6.70 36.03
N ASP A 111 12.19 -6.14 36.61
CA ASP A 111 12.21 -5.64 37.99
C ASP A 111 12.36 -6.77 39.02
N THR A 112 11.66 -7.89 38.85
CA THR A 112 11.82 -9.06 39.73
C THR A 112 13.22 -9.64 39.62
N ARG A 113 13.75 -9.79 38.40
CA ARG A 113 15.11 -10.30 38.17
C ARG A 113 16.20 -9.39 38.74
N GLN A 114 16.03 -8.07 38.67
CA GLN A 114 17.01 -7.14 39.28
C GLN A 114 17.01 -7.23 40.80
N ARG A 115 15.86 -7.47 41.44
CA ARG A 115 15.77 -7.65 42.89
C ARG A 115 16.41 -8.93 43.40
N GLU A 116 16.45 -9.99 42.59
CA GLU A 116 17.12 -11.26 42.96
C GLU A 116 18.65 -11.19 42.89
N LEU A 117 19.21 -10.20 42.18
CA LEU A 117 20.64 -10.04 41.97
C LEU A 117 21.29 -8.95 42.85
N ALA A 118 20.48 -8.26 43.67
CA ALA A 118 20.90 -7.20 44.60
C ALA A 118 20.92 -7.73 46.05
#